data_AF-A0A2X2V8L7-F1
#
_entry.id   AF-A0A2X2V8L7-F1
#
_cell.length_a   1.000
_cell.length_b   1.000
_cell.length_c   1.000
_cell.angle_alpha   90.00
_cell.angle_beta   90.00
_cell.angle_gamma   90.00
#
_symmetry.space_group_name_H-M   'P 1'
#
loop_
_entity.id
_entity.type
_entity.pdbx_description
1 polymer ?
#
loop_
_entity_poly.entity_id
_entity_poly.type
_entity_poly.pdbx_seq_one_letter_code
_entity_poly.pdbx_strand_id
1 'polypeptide(L)'
;MYQDLIRNELNEAAETLANFLKDEANIHAIQRAAVLLADSFKAGGKVLSCGNGGSHCDAMHFAEELTGRYRENRPGYPGDRYF
;
A
#
# COMPACT_ATOMS: atom_id res chain seq x y z
N MET A 1 5.62 -34.36 -7.40
CA MET A 1 4.19 -34.03 -7.18
C MET A 1 4.03 -32.71 -6.41
N TYR A 2 4.38 -32.59 -5.12
CA TYR A 2 4.27 -31.28 -4.44
C TYR A 2 5.36 -30.27 -4.79
N GLN A 3 6.58 -30.72 -5.09
CA GLN A 3 7.66 -29.81 -5.53
C GLN A 3 7.31 -29.10 -6.84
N ASP A 4 6.59 -29.78 -7.74
CA ASP A 4 6.20 -29.24 -9.04
C ASP A 4 5.09 -28.19 -8.87
N LEU A 5 4.12 -28.46 -7.99
CA LEU A 5 3.11 -27.48 -7.59
C LEU A 5 3.77 -26.21 -7.00
N ILE A 6 4.69 -26.36 -6.05
CA ILE A 6 5.40 -25.21 -5.45
C ILE A 6 6.13 -24.40 -6.51
N ARG A 7 6.84 -25.06 -7.44
CA ARG A 7 7.51 -24.36 -8.55
C ARG A 7 6.52 -23.65 -9.47
N ASN A 8 5.36 -24.26 -9.72
CA ASN A 8 4.33 -23.68 -10.58
C ASN A 8 3.78 -22.37 -10.01
N GLU A 9 3.37 -22.36 -8.74
CA GLU A 9 2.83 -21.15 -8.08
C GLU A 9 3.87 -20.01 -8.02
N LEU A 10 5.15 -20.36 -7.76
CA LEU A 10 6.23 -19.37 -7.76
C LEU A 10 6.49 -18.80 -9.17
N ASN A 11 6.41 -19.63 -10.21
CA ASN A 11 6.55 -19.18 -11.60
C ASN A 11 5.37 -18.29 -12.01
N GLU A 12 4.13 -18.64 -11.62
CA GLU A 12 2.95 -17.82 -11.91
C GLU A 12 3.04 -16.43 -11.25
N ALA A 13 3.50 -16.37 -9.99
CA ALA A 13 3.74 -15.09 -9.32
C ALA A 13 4.83 -14.25 -10.04
N ALA A 14 5.90 -14.90 -10.50
CA ALA A 14 6.96 -14.23 -11.24
C ALA A 14 6.47 -13.69 -12.60
N GLU A 15 5.66 -14.47 -13.33
CA GLU A 15 5.05 -14.03 -14.58
C GLU A 15 4.06 -12.89 -14.38
N THR A 16 3.25 -12.96 -13.31
CA THR A 16 2.34 -11.87 -12.93
C THR A 16 3.09 -10.57 -12.68
N LEU A 17 4.21 -10.64 -11.93
CA LEU A 17 5.06 -9.49 -11.67
C LEU A 17 5.70 -8.95 -12.97
N ALA A 18 6.19 -9.84 -13.83
CA ALA A 18 6.79 -9.44 -15.11
C ALA A 18 5.77 -8.74 -16.03
N ASN A 19 4.55 -9.26 -16.10
CA ASN A 19 3.46 -8.67 -16.88
C ASN A 19 3.03 -7.31 -16.31
N PHE A 20 2.91 -7.20 -14.98
CA PHE A 20 2.55 -5.96 -14.32
C PHE A 20 3.62 -4.87 -14.55
N LEU A 21 4.91 -5.23 -14.47
CA LEU A 21 6.04 -4.33 -14.70
C LEU A 21 6.13 -3.85 -16.15
N LYS A 22 5.79 -4.71 -17.12
CA LYS A 22 5.92 -4.40 -18.56
C LYS A 22 4.93 -3.33 -19.03
N ASP A 23 3.83 -3.14 -18.31
CA ASP A 23 2.83 -2.13 -18.65
C ASP A 23 3.18 -0.78 -17.99
N GLU A 24 3.65 0.16 -18.81
CA GLU A 24 3.96 1.53 -18.39
C GLU A 24 2.77 2.25 -17.73
N ALA A 25 1.53 1.89 -18.08
CA ALA A 25 0.35 2.45 -17.43
C ALA A 25 0.30 2.13 -15.93
N ASN A 26 0.79 0.94 -15.52
CA ASN A 26 0.89 0.55 -14.11
C ASN A 26 1.91 1.41 -13.37
N ILE A 27 3.08 1.63 -13.97
CA ILE A 27 4.13 2.48 -13.39
C ILE A 27 3.63 3.92 -13.21
N HIS A 28 2.97 4.45 -14.23
CA HIS A 28 2.35 5.77 -14.14
C HIS A 28 1.23 5.82 -13.09
N ALA A 29 0.42 4.78 -12.95
CA ALA A 29 -0.63 4.73 -11.92
C ALA A 29 -0.04 4.75 -10.50
N ILE A 30 1.02 3.98 -10.25
CA ILE A 30 1.74 3.97 -8.97
C ILE A 30 2.29 5.37 -8.66
N GLN A 31 2.95 6.01 -9.62
CA GLN A 31 3.49 7.37 -9.43
C GLN A 31 2.37 8.36 -9.10
N ARG A 32 1.26 8.35 -9.84
CA ARG A 32 0.12 9.25 -9.59
C ARG A 32 -0.49 9.02 -8.21
N ALA A 33 -0.65 7.77 -7.77
CA ALA A 33 -1.17 7.45 -6.44
C ALA A 33 -0.25 7.99 -5.34
N ALA A 34 1.07 7.79 -5.46
CA ALA A 34 2.05 8.30 -4.49
C ALA A 34 2.05 9.83 -4.41
N VAL A 35 2.01 10.52 -5.56
CA VAL A 35 1.96 11.99 -5.62
C VAL A 35 0.67 12.52 -4.98
N LEU A 36 -0.48 11.94 -5.31
CA LEU A 36 -1.77 12.34 -4.75
C LEU A 36 -1.81 12.22 -3.22
N LEU A 37 -1.29 11.11 -2.69
CA LEU A 37 -1.21 10.88 -1.25
C LEU A 37 -0.26 11.89 -0.56
N ALA A 38 0.93 12.09 -1.14
CA ALA A 38 1.90 13.04 -0.61
C ALA A 38 1.33 14.47 -0.58
N ASP A 39 0.66 14.90 -1.64
CA ASP A 39 0.07 16.24 -1.71
C ASP A 39 -1.12 16.38 -0.75
N SER A 40 -1.93 15.33 -0.59
CA SER A 40 -2.98 15.28 0.44
C SER A 40 -2.40 15.47 1.84
N PHE A 41 -1.29 14.82 2.16
CA PHE A 41 -0.64 14.97 3.47
C PHE A 41 -0.03 16.36 3.67
N LYS A 42 0.63 16.94 2.65
CA LYS A 42 1.15 18.32 2.71
C LYS A 42 0.04 19.34 2.95
N ALA A 43 -1.14 19.12 2.36
CA ALA A 43 -2.33 19.94 2.56
C ALA A 43 -3.04 19.71 3.91
N GLY A 44 -2.47 18.88 4.79
CA GLY A 44 -3.04 18.58 6.10
C GLY A 44 -4.08 17.45 6.09
N GLY A 45 -4.33 16.83 4.94
CA GLY A 45 -5.26 15.72 4.78
C GLY A 45 -4.79 14.40 5.41
N LYS A 46 -5.62 13.38 5.21
CA LYS A 46 -5.42 12.00 5.68
C LYS A 46 -5.90 11.01 4.62
N VAL A 47 -5.39 9.78 4.67
CA VAL A 47 -5.85 8.67 3.84
C VAL A 47 -6.64 7.69 4.70
N LEU A 48 -7.67 7.08 4.11
CA LEU A 48 -8.42 5.97 4.70
C LEU A 48 -8.31 4.78 3.74
N SER A 49 -7.81 3.65 4.23
CA SER A 49 -7.71 2.39 3.50
C SER A 49 -8.75 1.39 4.01
N CYS A 50 -9.35 0.61 3.11
CA CYS A 50 -10.28 -0.46 3.46
C CYS A 50 -10.15 -1.63 2.46
N GLY A 51 -10.46 -2.84 2.94
CA GLY A 51 -10.34 -4.08 2.17
C GLY A 51 -11.00 -5.24 2.93
N ASN A 52 -11.29 -6.34 2.21
CA ASN A 52 -11.97 -7.52 2.75
C ASN A 52 -11.06 -8.76 2.67
N GLY A 53 -11.08 -9.63 3.69
CA GLY A 53 -10.25 -10.85 3.71
C GLY A 53 -8.76 -10.52 3.67
N GLY A 54 -7.99 -11.16 2.77
CA GLY A 54 -6.55 -10.90 2.65
C GLY A 54 -6.19 -9.42 2.39
N SER A 55 -7.02 -8.72 1.60
CA SER A 55 -6.84 -7.29 1.33
C SER A 55 -7.10 -6.37 2.54
N HIS A 56 -7.73 -6.89 3.60
CA HIS A 56 -7.82 -6.18 4.87
C HIS A 56 -6.46 -6.05 5.55
N CYS A 57 -5.62 -7.09 5.48
CA CYS A 57 -4.26 -7.07 6.02
C CYS A 57 -3.42 -6.01 5.30
N ASP A 58 -3.50 -5.93 3.98
CA ASP A 58 -2.79 -4.91 3.19
C ASP A 58 -3.28 -3.49 3.54
N ALA A 59 -4.60 -3.31 3.69
CA ALA A 59 -5.17 -2.02 4.07
C ALA A 59 -4.70 -1.57 5.47
N MET A 60 -4.61 -2.50 6.43
CA MET A 60 -4.08 -2.23 7.77
C MET A 60 -2.58 -1.91 7.71
N HIS A 61 -1.77 -2.76 7.09
CA HIS A 61 -0.33 -2.54 6.95
C HIS A 61 -0.03 -1.18 6.30
N PHE A 62 -0.76 -0.84 5.23
CA PHE A 62 -0.60 0.45 4.57
C PHE A 62 -0.89 1.64 5.50
N ALA A 63 -1.96 1.56 6.31
CA ALA A 63 -2.27 2.61 7.27
C ALA A 63 -1.22 2.70 8.39
N GLU A 64 -0.73 1.56 8.88
CA GLU A 64 0.29 1.48 9.93
C GLU A 64 1.64 2.07 9.48
N GLU A 65 2.11 1.70 8.28
CA GLU A 65 3.37 2.23 7.74
C GLU A 65 3.31 3.75 7.52
N LEU A 66 2.19 4.26 6.98
CA LEU A 66 2.01 5.68 6.74
C LEU A 66 1.88 6.46 8.05
N THR A 67 1.12 5.95 9.01
CA THR A 67 0.99 6.62 10.31
C THR A 67 2.30 6.59 11.08
N GLY A 68 3.09 5.50 11.02
CA GLY A 68 4.41 5.41 11.64
C GLY A 68 5.41 6.43 11.07
N ARG A 69 5.54 6.50 9.74
CA ARG A 69 6.51 7.41 9.08
C ARG A 69 6.13 8.89 9.19
N TYR A 70 4.84 9.22 9.14
CA TYR A 70 4.39 10.61 9.15
C TYR A 70 3.99 11.12 10.55
N ARG A 71 3.90 10.28 11.58
CA ARG A 71 3.75 10.75 12.97
C ARG A 71 5.00 11.39 13.53
N GLU A 72 6.20 10.91 13.20
CA GLU A 72 7.44 11.46 13.80
C GLU A 72 7.85 12.82 13.23
N ASN A 73 7.40 13.19 12.02
CA ASN A 73 7.71 14.48 11.37
C ASN A 73 6.52 15.45 11.30
N ARG A 74 5.43 15.15 12.00
CA ARG A 74 4.24 16.01 12.08
C ARG A 74 4.05 16.36 13.55
N PRO A 75 3.91 17.64 13.95
CA PRO A 75 3.67 17.98 15.34
C PRO A 75 2.44 17.18 15.81
N GLY A 76 2.63 16.38 16.87
CA GLY A 76 1.54 15.61 17.44
C GLY A 76 0.41 16.58 17.82
N TYR A 77 -0.79 16.31 17.33
CA TYR A 77 -1.96 17.04 17.82
C TYR A 77 -2.12 16.73 19.31
N PRO A 78 -2.35 17.75 20.17
CA PRO A 78 -2.80 17.52 21.53
C PRO A 78 -4.13 16.76 21.46
N GLY A 79 -4.27 15.77 22.34
CA GLY A 79 -5.27 14.73 22.24
C GLY A 79 -6.72 15.21 22.24
N ASP A 80 -7.60 14.33 21.80
CA ASP A 80 -8.54 13.76 22.76
C ASP A 80 -9.05 12.40 22.30
N ARG A 81 -9.08 11.51 23.29
CA ARG A 81 -9.59 10.15 23.23
C ARG A 81 -11.10 10.24 23.46
N TYR A 82 -11.93 10.05 22.43
CA TYR A 82 -13.34 9.70 22.62
C TYR A 82 -13.81 8.70 21.56
N PHE A 83 -14.12 7.51 22.08
CA PHE A 83 -14.91 6.37 21.56
C PHE A 83 -14.75 5.96 20.08
#